data_AF-A0A521HVD9-F1
#
_entry.id   AF-A0A521HVD9-F1
#
_cell.length_a   1.000
_cell.length_b   1.000
_cell.length_c   1.000
_cell.angle_alpha   90.00
_cell.angle_beta   90.00
_cell.angle_gamma   90.00
#
_symmetry.space_group_name_H-M   'P 1'
#
loop_
_entity.id
_entity.type
_entity.pdbx_description
1 polymer ?
#
loop_
_entity_poly.entity_id
_entity_poly.type
_entity_poly.pdbx_seq_one_letter_code
_entity_poly.pdbx_strand_id
1 'polypeptide(L)'
;MDYSDISVSLEINHSVFSTFVTVTFTNNSDQNDCKIPKWFLAENGLEDNLFEIVDSENNQIEYIGKFVKRGRIRESDLISIQPKESISARIRLNKYYKLPLITNNLKIRFFVLYEIESNYISFK
;
A
#
# COMPACT_ATOMS: atom_id res chain seq x y z
N MET A 1 -12.98 -3.64 -10.23
CA MET A 1 -11.64 -3.77 -10.82
C MET A 1 -11.15 -5.15 -10.43
N ASP A 2 -10.70 -5.94 -11.40
CA ASP A 2 -10.15 -7.26 -11.12
C ASP A 2 -8.64 -7.09 -10.87
N TYR A 3 -8.21 -7.48 -9.67
CA TYR A 3 -6.81 -7.46 -9.24
C TYR A 3 -6.20 -8.87 -9.23
N SER A 4 -6.91 -9.88 -9.73
CA SER A 4 -6.51 -11.29 -9.69
C SER A 4 -5.13 -11.55 -10.32
N ASP A 5 -4.80 -10.79 -11.37
CA ASP A 5 -3.52 -10.91 -12.07
C ASP A 5 -2.38 -10.08 -11.44
N ILE A 6 -2.64 -9.24 -10.43
CA ILE A 6 -1.61 -8.40 -9.81
C ILE A 6 -1.02 -9.09 -8.58
N SER A 7 0.29 -9.30 -8.59
CA SER A 7 1.04 -9.66 -7.38
C SER A 7 1.67 -8.42 -6.76
N VAL A 8 1.71 -8.42 -5.43
CA VAL A 8 2.34 -7.35 -4.65
C VAL A 8 3.48 -7.94 -3.84
N SER A 9 4.68 -7.38 -4.00
CA SER A 9 5.83 -7.70 -3.16
C SER A 9 6.27 -6.48 -2.36
N LEU A 10 6.80 -6.74 -1.16
CA LEU A 10 7.32 -5.72 -0.27
C LEU A 10 8.78 -6.00 0.02
N GLU A 11 9.62 -4.99 -0.15
CA GLU A 11 11.00 -4.99 0.32
C GLU A 11 11.14 -3.92 1.40
N ILE A 12 11.66 -4.30 2.57
CA ILE A 12 11.86 -3.40 3.70
C ILE A 12 13.35 -3.14 3.84
N ASN A 13 13.75 -1.88 3.73
CA ASN A 13 15.11 -1.44 4.01
C ASN A 13 15.11 -0.58 5.28
N HIS A 14 15.59 -1.16 6.37
CA HIS A 14 15.66 -0.50 7.66
C HIS A 14 17.08 -0.02 7.96
N SER A 15 17.21 1.23 8.40
CA SER A 15 18.41 1.81 8.97
C SER A 15 18.09 2.51 10.28
N VAL A 16 19.13 2.79 11.07
CA VAL A 16 19.03 3.43 12.39
C VAL A 16 18.16 4.70 12.40
N PHE A 17 18.09 5.44 11.29
CA PHE A 17 17.35 6.71 11.22
C PHE A 17 16.16 6.68 10.25
N SER A 18 15.99 5.60 9.49
CA SER A 18 14.97 5.54 8.45
C SER A 18 14.60 4.12 8.07
N THR A 19 13.30 3.87 8.01
CA THR A 19 12.71 2.69 7.41
C THR A 19 12.09 3.07 6.08
N PHE A 20 12.54 2.44 5.02
CA PHE A 20 11.95 2.52 3.70
C PHE A 20 11.24 1.20 3.38
N VAL A 21 10.11 1.31 2.69
CA VAL A 21 9.44 0.18 2.06
C VAL A 21 9.36 0.46 0.58
N THR A 22 9.76 -0.53 -0.21
CA THR A 22 9.48 -0.58 -1.64
C THR A 22 8.32 -1.55 -1.85
N VAL A 23 7.20 -1.03 -2.33
CA VAL A 23 6.05 -1.86 -2.76
C VAL A 23 6.14 -2.01 -4.26
N THR A 24 6.16 -3.23 -4.75
CA THR A 24 6.19 -3.52 -6.19
C THR A 24 4.91 -4.23 -6.58
N PHE A 25 4.21 -3.67 -7.57
CA PHE A 25 3.05 -4.25 -8.21
C PHE A 25 3.50 -4.87 -9.53
N THR A 26 3.26 -6.15 -9.73
CA THR A 26 3.60 -6.87 -10.95
C THR A 26 2.34 -7.39 -11.60
N ASN A 27 2.13 -7.07 -12.87
CA ASN A 27 1.07 -7.65 -13.68
C ASN A 27 1.51 -9.04 -14.17
N ASN A 28 0.90 -10.10 -13.67
CA ASN A 28 1.22 -11.47 -14.06
C ASN A 28 0.44 -11.94 -15.30
N SER A 29 -0.48 -11.14 -15.83
CA SER A 29 -1.20 -11.43 -17.06
C SER A 29 -0.25 -11.54 -18.24
N ASP A 30 -0.59 -12.39 -19.21
CA ASP A 30 0.13 -12.51 -20.48
C ASP A 30 -0.42 -11.56 -21.55
N GLN A 31 -1.65 -11.08 -21.40
CA GLN A 31 -2.38 -10.41 -22.48
C GLN A 31 -3.10 -9.13 -22.04
N ASN A 32 -3.49 -9.02 -20.78
CA ASN A 32 -4.31 -7.91 -20.32
C ASN A 32 -3.49 -6.89 -19.52
N ASP A 33 -3.73 -5.62 -19.81
CA ASP A 33 -3.34 -4.53 -18.95
C ASP A 33 -4.07 -4.62 -17.61
N CYS A 34 -3.33 -4.44 -16.53
CA CYS A 34 -3.88 -4.29 -15.19
C CYS A 34 -3.88 -2.83 -14.78
N LYS A 35 -4.87 -2.40 -13.99
CA LYS A 35 -4.96 -1.00 -13.53
C LYS A 35 -4.93 -0.90 -12.02
N ILE A 36 -4.05 -0.05 -11.49
CA ILE A 36 -4.02 0.29 -10.07
C ILE A 36 -4.22 1.78 -9.87
N PRO A 37 -4.69 2.23 -8.69
CA PRO A 37 -4.84 3.65 -8.45
C PRO A 37 -3.51 4.34 -8.17
N LYS A 38 -3.32 5.53 -8.76
CA LYS A 38 -2.04 6.27 -8.73
C LYS A 38 -1.53 6.56 -7.32
N TRP A 39 -2.42 6.73 -6.34
CA TRP A 39 -2.02 7.03 -4.96
C TRP A 39 -1.30 5.87 -4.25
N PHE A 40 -1.31 4.66 -4.80
CA PHE A 40 -0.46 3.56 -4.33
C PHE A 40 1.02 3.78 -4.63
N LEU A 41 1.34 4.60 -5.63
CA LEU A 41 2.72 4.94 -5.97
C LEU A 41 3.33 5.99 -5.06
N ALA A 42 2.50 6.65 -4.26
CA ALA A 42 2.90 7.71 -3.33
C ALA A 42 3.78 8.80 -3.98
N GLU A 43 3.57 9.11 -5.26
CA GLU A 43 4.34 10.12 -6.02
C GLU A 43 4.28 11.51 -5.36
N ASN A 44 3.13 11.85 -4.79
CA ASN A 44 2.90 13.10 -4.04
C ASN A 44 2.96 12.89 -2.52
N GLY A 45 3.66 11.84 -2.10
CA GLY A 45 3.65 11.34 -0.73
C GLY A 45 2.49 10.37 -0.45
N LEU A 46 2.48 9.83 0.76
CA LEU A 46 1.47 8.87 1.19
C LEU A 46 0.21 9.64 1.62
N GLU A 47 -0.89 9.37 0.94
CA GLU A 47 -2.15 10.11 1.09
C GLU A 47 -3.25 9.32 1.82
N ASP A 48 -2.90 8.11 2.28
CA ASP A 48 -3.76 7.20 3.03
C ASP A 48 -2.93 6.24 3.90
N ASN A 49 -3.58 5.54 4.82
CA ASN A 49 -2.96 4.51 5.65
C ASN A 49 -2.88 3.16 4.90
N LEU A 50 -1.83 3.00 4.08
CA LEU A 50 -1.65 1.79 3.26
C LEU A 50 -0.95 0.61 3.97
N PHE A 51 -0.44 0.81 5.19
CA PHE A 51 0.32 -0.22 5.89
C PHE A 51 -0.23 -0.50 7.28
N GLU A 52 -0.40 -1.78 7.59
CA GLU A 52 -0.40 -2.21 8.98
C GLU A 52 1.04 -2.33 9.44
N ILE A 53 1.35 -1.71 10.56
CA ILE A 53 2.64 -1.87 11.20
C ILE A 53 2.38 -2.23 12.65
N VAL A 54 2.94 -3.35 13.09
CA VAL A 54 2.89 -3.78 14.49
C VAL A 54 4.30 -4.06 15.01
N ASP A 55 4.51 -3.81 16.30
CA ASP A 55 5.76 -4.15 16.98
C ASP A 55 5.84 -5.65 17.37
N SER A 56 6.89 -6.02 18.11
CA SER A 56 7.10 -7.39 18.59
C SER A 56 6.03 -7.87 19.58
N GLU A 57 5.34 -6.96 20.25
CA GLU A 57 4.26 -7.23 21.20
C GLU A 57 2.88 -7.19 20.52
N ASN A 58 2.85 -6.96 19.20
CA ASN A 58 1.66 -6.73 18.38
C ASN A 58 0.91 -5.44 18.71
N ASN A 59 1.57 -4.44 19.31
CA ASN A 59 0.99 -3.11 19.42
C ASN A 59 0.99 -2.45 18.05
N GLN A 60 -0.15 -1.83 17.69
CA GLN A 60 -0.29 -1.12 16.42
C GLN A 60 0.49 0.19 16.44
N ILE A 61 1.31 0.39 15.42
CA ILE A 61 1.98 1.67 15.18
C ILE A 61 1.00 2.64 14.51
N GLU A 62 0.89 3.83 15.10
CA GLU A 62 0.00 4.88 14.66
C GLU A 62 0.42 5.49 13.31
N TYR A 63 -0.56 5.65 12.41
CA TYR A 63 -0.43 6.46 11.20
C TYR A 63 -0.65 7.94 11.54
N ILE A 64 0.31 8.78 11.16
CA ILE A 64 0.34 10.24 11.40
C ILE A 64 0.34 11.05 10.10
N GLY A 65 0.18 10.39 8.95
CA GLY A 65 0.09 11.04 7.65
C GLY A 65 -1.26 11.73 7.42
N LYS A 66 -1.36 12.41 6.27
CA LYS A 66 -2.62 13.04 5.85
C LYS A 66 -3.57 11.99 5.29
N PHE A 67 -4.86 12.13 5.57
CA PHE A 67 -5.91 11.41 4.86
C PHE A 67 -6.49 12.32 3.78
N VAL A 68 -6.45 11.89 2.52
CA VAL A 68 -7.08 12.63 1.41
C VAL A 68 -8.40 11.96 1.05
N LYS A 69 -9.51 12.63 1.36
CA LYS A 69 -10.85 12.17 0.92
C LYS A 69 -10.98 12.32 -0.60
N ARG A 70 -11.36 11.23 -1.27
CA ARG A 70 -11.55 11.20 -2.73
C ARG A 70 -13.01 10.96 -3.08
N GLY A 71 -13.39 11.41 -4.28
CA GLY A 71 -14.62 10.97 -4.91
C GLY A 71 -14.49 9.54 -5.43
N ARG A 72 -15.51 9.06 -6.14
CA ARG A 72 -15.45 7.79 -6.86
C ARG A 72 -14.25 7.79 -7.82
N ILE A 73 -13.51 6.68 -7.82
CA ILE A 73 -12.36 6.50 -8.70
C ILE A 73 -12.76 6.63 -10.17
N ARG A 74 -11.95 7.36 -10.93
CA ARG A 74 -12.10 7.55 -12.38
C ARG A 74 -10.95 6.89 -13.13
N GLU A 75 -11.14 6.65 -14.42
CA GLU A 75 -10.07 6.15 -15.30
C GLU A 75 -8.82 7.04 -15.26
N SER A 76 -8.97 8.36 -15.09
CA SER A 76 -7.84 9.30 -14.95
C SER A 76 -7.01 9.10 -13.69
N ASP A 77 -7.56 8.46 -12.67
CA ASP A 77 -6.92 8.20 -11.38
C ASP A 77 -6.14 6.89 -11.38
N LEU A 78 -6.24 6.12 -12.47
CA LEU A 78 -5.61 4.82 -12.63
C LEU A 78 -4.32 4.95 -13.43
N ILE A 79 -3.39 4.05 -13.13
CA ILE A 79 -2.22 3.77 -13.95
C ILE A 79 -2.34 2.35 -14.50
N SER A 80 -2.03 2.21 -15.79
CA SER A 80 -1.96 0.91 -16.46
C SER A 80 -0.59 0.29 -16.20
N ILE A 81 -0.57 -1.01 -15.94
CA ILE A 81 0.61 -1.86 -15.85
C ILE A 81 0.46 -2.87 -16.98
N GLN A 82 1.36 -2.84 -17.96
CA GLN A 82 1.32 -3.74 -19.11
C GLN A 82 1.55 -5.21 -18.68
N PRO A 83 1.17 -6.19 -19.52
CA PRO A 83 1.48 -7.60 -19.25
C PRO A 83 2.95 -7.81 -18.89
N LYS A 84 3.20 -8.54 -17.79
CA LYS A 84 4.54 -8.81 -17.23
C LYS A 84 5.33 -7.59 -16.74
N GLU A 85 4.76 -6.39 -16.80
CA GLU A 85 5.40 -5.19 -16.28
C GLU A 85 5.30 -5.14 -14.75
N SER A 86 6.27 -4.43 -14.14
CA SER A 86 6.25 -4.11 -12.73
C SER A 86 6.44 -2.62 -12.51
N ILE A 87 5.71 -2.07 -11.55
CA ILE A 87 5.86 -0.70 -11.07
C ILE A 87 6.08 -0.68 -9.57
N SER A 88 6.95 0.21 -9.09
CA SER A 88 7.36 0.25 -7.69
C SER A 88 7.17 1.61 -7.06
N ALA A 89 6.80 1.61 -5.79
CA ALA A 89 6.64 2.77 -4.94
C ALA A 89 7.62 2.69 -3.77
N ARG A 90 8.52 3.68 -3.63
CA ARG A 90 9.44 3.74 -2.49
C ARG A 90 8.97 4.76 -1.46
N ILE A 91 8.63 4.28 -0.27
CA ILE A 91 7.98 5.06 0.78
C ILE A 91 8.88 5.10 2.02
N ARG A 92 9.15 6.30 2.54
CA ARG A 92 9.85 6.48 3.83
C ARG A 92 8.83 6.47 4.98
N LEU A 93 8.71 5.36 5.68
CA LEU A 93 7.64 5.14 6.67
C LEU A 93 7.71 6.11 7.86
N ASN A 94 8.90 6.52 8.30
CA ASN A 94 9.05 7.46 9.43
C ASN A 94 8.40 8.84 9.19
N LYS A 95 8.04 9.18 7.93
CA LYS A 95 7.31 10.40 7.61
C LYS A 95 5.81 10.31 7.90
N TYR A 96 5.27 9.08 7.95
CA TYR A 96 3.82 8.83 7.96
C TYR A 96 3.37 7.93 9.11
N TYR A 97 4.31 7.29 9.80
CA TYR A 97 4.04 6.42 10.94
C TYR A 97 4.92 6.83 12.12
N LYS A 98 4.36 6.73 13.33
CA LYS A 98 5.05 7.01 14.59
C LYS A 98 5.99 5.85 14.96
N LEU A 99 6.99 5.62 14.10
CA LEU A 99 7.96 4.55 14.29
C LEU A 99 8.89 4.87 15.46
N PRO A 100 9.16 3.91 16.35
CA PRO A 100 10.17 4.08 17.38
C PRO A 100 11.57 4.25 16.74
N LEU A 101 12.42 5.04 17.40
CA LEU A 101 13.81 5.27 16.97
C LEU A 101 14.64 3.99 16.98
N ILE A 102 14.35 3.09 17.93
CA ILE A 102 15.04 1.82 18.11
C ILE A 102 13.96 0.74 18.21
N THR A 103 13.90 -0.12 17.21
CA THR A 103 13.14 -1.36 17.26
C THR A 103 13.86 -2.39 16.42
N ASN A 104 14.01 -3.58 16.97
CA ASN A 104 14.69 -4.66 16.26
C ASN A 104 13.71 -5.50 15.42
N ASN A 105 12.39 -5.37 15.67
CA ASN A 105 11.38 -6.21 15.03
C ASN A 105 10.08 -5.42 14.80
N LEU A 106 9.75 -5.23 13.52
CA LEU A 106 8.43 -4.74 13.09
C LEU A 106 7.85 -5.73 12.09
N LYS A 107 6.54 -5.97 12.18
CA LYS A 107 5.80 -6.65 11.12
C LYS A 107 5.06 -5.61 10.31
N ILE A 108 5.31 -5.59 9.01
CA ILE A 108 4.72 -4.62 8.07
C ILE A 108 3.91 -5.40 7.05
N ARG A 109 2.63 -5.03 6.91
CA ARG A 109 1.73 -5.57 5.89
C ARG A 109 1.23 -4.41 5.04
N PHE A 110 1.24 -4.57 3.72
CA PHE A 110 0.56 -3.64 2.83
C PHE A 110 -0.90 -4.06 2.71
N PHE A 111 -1.82 -3.12 2.88
CA PHE A 111 -3.23 -3.33 2.62
C PHE A 111 -3.62 -2.75 1.27
N VAL A 112 -4.22 -3.59 0.43
CA VAL A 112 -5.07 -3.12 -0.65
C VAL A 112 -6.47 -2.94 -0.07
N LEU A 113 -6.71 -1.79 0.57
CA LEU A 113 -8.07 -1.40 0.94
C LEU A 113 -8.79 -0.91 -0.32
N TYR A 114 -9.37 -1.84 -1.07
CA TYR A 114 -10.54 -1.49 -1.87
C TYR A 114 -11.72 -2.28 -1.36
N GLU A 115 -12.74 -1.54 -0.95
CA GLU A 115 -14.10 -2.03 -0.82
C GLU A 115 -14.45 -2.79 -2.10
N ILE A 116 -14.38 -4.12 -2.02
CA ILE A 116 -15.46 -4.89 -2.61
C ILE A 116 -16.68 -4.36 -1.85
N GLU A 117 -17.63 -3.73 -2.53
CA GLU A 117 -18.99 -3.59 -2.02
C GLU A 117 -19.56 -5.00 -1.79
N SER A 118 -19.07 -5.69 -0.78
CA SER A 118 -19.70 -6.89 -0.27
C SER A 118 -20.77 -6.37 0.68
N ASN A 119 -22.00 -6.39 0.20
CA ASN A 119 -23.19 -6.25 1.04
C ASN A 119 -23.11 -7.28 2.17
N TYR A 120 -22.49 -6.92 3.29
CA TYR A 120 -22.68 -7.65 4.53
C TYR A 120 -24.08 -7.28 5.05
N ILE A 121 -25.06 -8.10 4.70
CA ILE A 121 -26.27 -8.23 5.50
C ILE A 121 -25.79 -8.76 6.86
N SER A 122 -25.71 -7.88 7.85
CA SER A 122 -25.55 -8.29 9.24
C SER A 122 -26.86 -8.97 9.66
N PHE A 123 -26.83 -10.30 9.79
CA PHE A 123 -27.87 -10.98 10.57
C PHE A 123 -27.60 -10.68 12.05
N LYS A 124 -28.65 -10.18 12.70
CA LYS A 124 -28.71 -9.83 14.12
C LYS A 124 -28.72 -11.07 15.00
#